data_AF-A0A954EBD5-F1
#
_entry.id   AF-A0A954EBD5-F1
#
_cell.length_a   1.000
_cell.length_b   1.000
_cell.length_c   1.000
_cell.angle_alpha   90.00
_cell.angle_beta   90.00
_cell.angle_gamma   90.00
#
_symmetry.space_group_name_H-M   'P 1'
#
loop_
_entity.id
_entity.type
_entity.pdbx_description
1 polymer ?
#
loop_
_entity_poly.entity_id
_entity_poly.type
_entity_poly.pdbx_seq_one_letter_code
_entity_poly.pdbx_strand_id
1 'polypeptide(L)'
;LAKAQMDLMKESGFFSGCLPMLLQIPIFFALYQALYTSVDLRMAQFLWIDNLAAPDQMFRMPFAIPWLGQDFNLLPIISVGLMILQQKMFAPPAANEEQAMQQKMMGYMMIVIGFMFYRMPAGLCIYFIASSLWAVAERKMLDWKGVHGTPGGAEPPKVNPEKKPAPAPETPPKSSWLKDTLGALDAAANPGQKKPNRGTDPNRMQGGKNRGKSKR
;
A
#
# COMPACT_ATOMS: atom_id res chain seq x y z
N LEU A 1 -17.51 7.96 -6.62
CA LEU A 1 -16.71 6.91 -5.95
C LEU A 1 -15.22 7.07 -6.24
N ALA A 2 -14.78 7.06 -7.50
CA ALA A 2 -13.36 7.22 -7.88
C ALA A 2 -12.65 8.46 -7.28
N LYS A 3 -13.31 9.63 -7.24
CA LYS A 3 -12.73 10.86 -6.67
C LYS A 3 -12.44 10.76 -5.16
N ALA A 4 -13.35 10.16 -4.40
CA ALA A 4 -13.17 9.95 -2.96
C ALA A 4 -12.06 8.91 -2.66
N GLN A 5 -11.91 7.89 -3.52
CA GLN A 5 -10.80 6.94 -3.41
C GLN A 5 -9.45 7.60 -3.73
N MET A 6 -9.41 8.52 -4.72
CA MET A 6 -8.20 9.27 -5.05
C MET A 6 -7.79 10.25 -3.94
N ASP A 7 -8.74 10.93 -3.31
CA ASP A 7 -8.46 11.84 -2.19
C ASP A 7 -7.89 11.07 -0.98
N LEU A 8 -8.42 9.88 -0.67
CA LEU A 8 -7.87 8.98 0.37
C LEU A 8 -6.44 8.50 0.04
N MET A 9 -6.17 8.11 -1.20
CA MET A 9 -4.82 7.68 -1.63
C MET A 9 -3.79 8.82 -1.61
N LYS A 10 -4.25 10.07 -1.80
CA LYS A 10 -3.40 11.26 -1.74
C LYS A 10 -3.01 11.60 -0.30
N GLU A 11 -3.92 11.41 0.66
CA GLU A 11 -3.64 11.59 2.09
C GLU A 11 -2.73 10.48 2.66
N SER A 12 -2.81 9.25 2.14
CA SER A 12 -2.08 8.09 2.67
C SER A 12 -0.65 7.89 2.14
N GLY A 13 -0.10 8.83 1.35
CA GLY A 13 1.26 8.71 0.81
C GLY A 13 1.39 7.60 -0.24
N PHE A 14 0.98 7.92 -1.47
CA PHE A 14 1.00 7.04 -2.65
C PHE A 14 2.35 6.32 -2.91
N PHE A 15 3.47 6.91 -2.48
CA PHE A 15 4.82 6.38 -2.75
C PHE A 15 5.28 5.25 -1.83
N SER A 16 4.53 4.95 -0.76
CA SER A 16 4.94 3.90 0.19
C SER A 16 4.98 2.50 -0.44
N GLY A 17 4.19 2.25 -1.49
CA GLY A 17 4.12 0.94 -2.16
C GLY A 17 5.24 0.65 -3.17
N CYS A 18 5.88 1.68 -3.77
CA CYS A 18 6.93 1.49 -4.77
C CYS A 18 8.35 1.57 -4.18
N LEU A 19 8.49 2.09 -2.97
CA LEU A 19 9.76 2.16 -2.24
C LEU A 19 10.48 0.80 -2.12
N PRO A 20 9.81 -0.32 -1.78
CA PRO A 20 10.50 -1.62 -1.71
C PRO A 20 11.05 -2.07 -3.07
N MET A 21 10.35 -1.77 -4.17
CA MET A 21 10.83 -2.11 -5.50
C MET A 21 12.09 -1.34 -5.88
N LEU A 22 12.18 -0.05 -5.52
CA LEU A 22 13.36 0.77 -5.80
C LEU A 22 14.61 0.23 -5.10
N LEU A 23 14.47 -0.22 -3.85
CA LEU A 23 15.58 -0.79 -3.09
C LEU A 23 15.93 -2.22 -3.53
N GLN A 24 14.95 -2.97 -4.05
CA GLN A 24 15.15 -4.36 -4.47
C GLN A 24 15.96 -4.48 -5.77
N ILE A 25 15.75 -3.60 -6.75
CA ILE A 25 16.43 -3.70 -8.05
C ILE A 25 17.97 -3.68 -7.92
N PRO A 26 18.60 -2.76 -7.15
CA PRO A 26 20.04 -2.78 -6.93
C PRO A 26 20.56 -4.07 -6.30
N ILE A 27 19.84 -4.61 -5.31
CA ILE A 27 20.23 -5.84 -4.60
C ILE A 27 20.18 -7.03 -5.55
N PHE A 28 19.10 -7.13 -6.33
CA PHE A 28 18.94 -8.18 -7.34
C PHE A 28 20.06 -8.13 -8.38
N PHE A 29 20.37 -6.94 -8.90
CA PHE A 29 21.43 -6.77 -9.89
C PHE A 29 22.81 -7.13 -9.34
N ALA A 30 23.13 -6.67 -8.12
CA ALA A 30 24.39 -7.00 -7.46
C ALA A 30 24.55 -8.52 -7.26
N LEU A 31 23.50 -9.20 -6.81
CA LEU A 31 23.52 -10.65 -6.63
C LEU A 31 23.67 -11.39 -7.96
N TYR A 32 22.93 -10.98 -8.99
CA TYR A 32 23.04 -11.57 -10.32
C TYR A 32 24.45 -11.41 -10.89
N GLN A 33 25.03 -10.21 -10.74
CA GLN A 33 26.40 -9.96 -11.16
C GLN A 33 27.41 -10.79 -10.36
N ALA A 34 27.23 -10.90 -9.05
CA ALA A 34 28.09 -11.73 -8.20
C ALA A 34 28.09 -13.20 -8.64
N LEU A 35 26.91 -13.77 -8.93
CA LEU A 35 26.79 -15.14 -9.45
C LEU A 35 27.45 -15.31 -10.82
N TYR A 36 27.43 -14.27 -11.66
CA TYR A 36 28.02 -14.31 -13.00
C TYR A 36 29.56 -14.18 -12.98
N THR A 37 30.08 -13.26 -12.16
CA THR A 37 31.51 -12.93 -12.10
C THR A 37 32.30 -13.89 -11.21
N SER A 38 31.73 -14.40 -10.12
CA SER A 38 32.43 -15.28 -9.20
C SER A 38 32.63 -16.68 -9.80
N VAL A 39 33.89 -17.10 -9.92
CA VAL A 39 34.26 -18.44 -10.40
C VAL A 39 33.99 -19.49 -9.32
N ASP A 40 34.18 -19.15 -8.04
CA ASP A 40 33.99 -20.06 -6.91
C ASP A 40 32.55 -20.54 -6.78
N LEU A 41 31.57 -19.67 -7.09
CA LEU A 41 30.14 -20.01 -7.04
C LEU A 41 29.72 -20.97 -8.18
N ARG A 42 30.49 -21.06 -9.27
CA ARG A 42 30.22 -22.03 -10.34
C ARG A 42 30.57 -23.46 -9.96
N MET A 43 31.50 -23.62 -9.01
CA MET A 43 31.99 -24.91 -8.51
C MET A 43 31.48 -25.20 -7.09
N ALA A 44 30.62 -24.34 -6.55
CA ALA A 44 30.06 -24.51 -5.22
C ALA A 44 28.92 -25.54 -5.28
N GLN A 45 29.06 -26.60 -4.48
CA GLN A 45 28.01 -27.59 -4.27
C GLN A 45 27.10 -27.17 -3.10
N PHE A 46 25.78 -27.25 -3.29
CA PHE A 46 24.79 -27.03 -2.23
C PHE A 46 23.63 -28.02 -2.34
N LEU A 47 23.45 -28.87 -1.31
CA LEU A 47 22.51 -29.99 -1.30
C LEU A 47 22.67 -30.93 -2.51
N TRP A 48 21.84 -30.76 -3.55
CA TRP A 48 21.84 -31.54 -4.79
C TRP A 48 22.34 -30.76 -6.01
N ILE A 49 22.77 -29.51 -5.81
CA ILE A 49 23.15 -28.58 -6.87
C ILE A 49 24.67 -28.56 -6.94
N ASP A 50 25.21 -28.81 -8.13
CA ASP A 50 26.65 -28.80 -8.37
C ASP A 50 27.20 -27.44 -8.82
N ASN A 51 26.31 -26.52 -9.21
CA ASN A 51 26.68 -25.19 -9.71
C ASN A 51 25.59 -24.17 -9.38
N LEU A 52 25.91 -23.17 -8.53
CA LEU A 52 24.95 -22.13 -8.12
C LEU A 52 24.71 -21.07 -9.20
N ALA A 53 25.62 -20.92 -10.16
CA ALA A 53 25.51 -19.97 -11.26
C ALA A 53 24.70 -20.52 -12.45
N ALA A 54 24.49 -21.84 -12.50
CA ALA A 54 23.63 -22.50 -13.49
C ALA A 54 22.19 -22.66 -12.96
N PRO A 55 21.21 -22.90 -13.85
CA PRO A 55 19.87 -23.32 -13.44
C PRO A 55 19.89 -24.63 -12.64
N ASP A 56 18.90 -24.83 -11.76
CA ASP A 56 18.79 -26.02 -10.90
C ASP A 56 18.42 -27.27 -11.70
N GLN A 57 19.21 -28.33 -11.64
CA GLN A 57 18.94 -29.56 -12.41
C GLN A 57 18.86 -30.75 -11.46
N MET A 58 17.70 -30.96 -10.84
CA MET A 58 17.51 -32.06 -9.88
C MET A 58 17.56 -33.43 -10.58
N PHE A 59 16.84 -33.58 -11.70
CA PHE A 59 16.94 -34.76 -12.56
C PHE A 59 16.55 -34.43 -13.99
N ARG A 60 17.06 -35.22 -14.94
CA ARG A 60 16.73 -35.10 -16.35
C ARG A 60 15.52 -35.97 -16.70
N MET A 61 14.51 -35.35 -17.29
CA MET A 61 13.33 -36.05 -17.80
C MET A 61 13.65 -36.73 -19.14
N PRO A 62 13.00 -37.88 -19.45
CA PRO A 62 13.20 -38.58 -20.73
C PRO A 62 12.57 -37.88 -21.93
N PHE A 63 11.80 -36.80 -21.71
CA PHE A 63 11.17 -35.98 -22.73
C PHE A 63 11.53 -34.50 -22.53
N ALA A 64 11.57 -33.73 -23.62
CA ALA A 64 11.79 -32.28 -23.58
C ALA A 64 10.45 -31.55 -23.65
N ILE A 65 10.19 -30.66 -22.70
CA ILE A 65 9.05 -29.74 -22.79
C ILE A 65 9.53 -28.51 -23.57
N PRO A 66 8.84 -28.09 -24.64
CA PRO A 66 9.13 -26.84 -25.34
C PRO A 66 9.17 -25.68 -24.34
N TRP A 67 10.12 -24.75 -24.49
CA TRP A 67 10.37 -23.61 -23.58
C TRP A 67 10.94 -23.95 -22.19
N LEU A 68 10.56 -25.06 -21.57
CA LEU A 68 10.98 -25.41 -20.20
C LEU A 68 12.30 -26.20 -20.15
N GLY A 69 12.58 -27.01 -21.16
CA GLY A 69 13.79 -27.84 -21.26
C GLY A 69 13.55 -29.30 -20.86
N GLN A 70 14.64 -30.05 -20.69
CA GLN A 70 14.63 -31.46 -20.29
C GLN A 70 14.86 -31.66 -18.78
N ASP A 71 15.32 -30.63 -18.08
CA ASP A 71 15.72 -30.75 -16.69
C ASP A 71 14.63 -30.22 -15.74
N PHE A 72 14.40 -30.96 -14.66
CA PHE A 72 13.46 -30.59 -13.61
C PHE A 72 14.16 -29.69 -12.58
N ASN A 73 13.71 -28.43 -12.48
CA ASN A 73 14.23 -27.42 -11.55
C ASN A 73 13.25 -27.32 -10.35
N LEU A 74 13.65 -27.82 -9.19
CA LEU A 74 12.82 -27.78 -7.97
C LEU A 74 12.92 -26.43 -7.25
N LEU A 75 14.11 -25.83 -7.20
CA LEU A 75 14.35 -24.59 -6.47
C LEU A 75 13.49 -23.41 -6.94
N PRO A 76 13.36 -23.12 -8.25
CA PRO A 76 12.51 -22.04 -8.73
C PRO A 76 11.04 -22.25 -8.36
N ILE A 77 10.56 -23.50 -8.38
CA ILE A 77 9.18 -23.84 -7.99
C ILE A 77 8.94 -23.49 -6.52
N ILE A 78 9.88 -23.85 -5.64
CA ILE A 78 9.81 -23.52 -4.22
C ILE A 78 9.86 -22.00 -4.03
N SER A 79 10.79 -21.32 -4.69
CA SER A 79 10.95 -19.87 -4.60
C SER A 79 9.67 -19.13 -5.01
N VAL A 80 9.07 -19.49 -6.15
CA VAL A 80 7.82 -18.90 -6.64
C VAL A 80 6.65 -19.22 -5.70
N GLY A 81 6.59 -20.46 -5.19
CA GLY A 81 5.60 -20.85 -4.19
C GLY A 81 5.70 -19.99 -2.92
N LEU A 82 6.91 -19.72 -2.44
CA LEU A 82 7.14 -18.83 -1.31
C LEU A 82 6.73 -17.39 -1.63
N MET A 83 7.07 -16.86 -2.80
CA MET A 83 6.66 -15.50 -3.19
C MET A 83 5.14 -15.35 -3.23
N ILE A 84 4.41 -16.34 -3.75
CA ILE A 84 2.94 -16.35 -3.74
C ILE A 84 2.41 -16.43 -2.31
N LEU A 85 3.00 -17.27 -1.46
CA LEU A 85 2.61 -17.40 -0.07
C LEU A 85 2.82 -16.08 0.70
N GLN A 86 3.96 -15.42 0.48
CA GLN A 86 4.26 -14.12 1.06
C GLN A 86 3.29 -13.05 0.59
N GLN A 87 3.00 -12.99 -0.71
CA GLN A 87 2.04 -12.06 -1.25
C GLN A 87 0.67 -12.26 -0.59
N LYS A 88 0.24 -13.50 -0.36
CA LYS A 88 -1.02 -13.79 0.34
C LYS A 88 -0.97 -13.42 1.83
N MET A 89 0.18 -13.56 2.48
CA MET A 89 0.35 -13.27 3.91
C MET A 89 0.50 -11.76 4.18
N PHE A 90 1.10 -11.02 3.26
CA PHE A 90 1.32 -9.58 3.39
C PHE A 90 0.26 -8.73 2.69
N ALA A 91 -0.55 -9.32 1.79
CA ALA A 91 -1.66 -8.60 1.18
C ALA A 91 -2.72 -8.23 2.25
N PRO A 92 -3.17 -6.97 2.29
CA PRO A 92 -4.27 -6.57 3.16
C PRO A 92 -5.57 -7.23 2.69
N PRO A 93 -6.51 -7.51 3.61
CA PRO A 93 -7.81 -8.05 3.23
C PRO A 93 -8.53 -7.10 2.27
N ALA A 94 -9.09 -7.66 1.19
CA ALA A 94 -9.77 -6.87 0.17
C ALA A 94 -11.04 -6.25 0.77
N ALA A 95 -11.08 -4.91 0.84
CA ALA A 95 -12.23 -4.17 1.36
C ALA A 95 -13.33 -3.96 0.30
N ASN A 96 -13.00 -4.12 -0.98
CA ASN A 96 -13.90 -3.92 -2.12
C ASN A 96 -13.72 -5.05 -3.16
N GLU A 97 -14.76 -5.37 -3.93
CA GLU A 97 -14.69 -6.37 -5.01
C GLU A 97 -13.60 -6.05 -6.06
N GLU A 98 -13.41 -4.77 -6.38
CA GLU A 98 -12.35 -4.32 -7.30
C GLU A 98 -10.94 -4.66 -6.76
N GLN A 99 -10.72 -4.51 -5.46
CA GLN A 99 -9.43 -4.84 -4.82
C GLN A 99 -9.21 -6.35 -4.80
N ALA A 100 -10.25 -7.15 -4.58
CA ALA A 100 -10.17 -8.60 -4.64
C ALA A 100 -9.82 -9.10 -6.06
N MET A 101 -10.38 -8.48 -7.09
CA MET A 101 -10.04 -8.77 -8.48
C MET A 101 -8.58 -8.41 -8.79
N GLN A 102 -8.11 -7.24 -8.32
CA GLN A 102 -6.71 -6.83 -8.50
C GLN A 102 -5.72 -7.77 -7.82
N GLN A 103 -6.01 -8.22 -6.59
CA GLN A 103 -5.16 -9.19 -5.87
C GLN A 103 -5.06 -10.53 -6.60
N LYS A 104 -6.18 -11.03 -7.13
CA LYS A 104 -6.21 -12.26 -7.94
C LYS A 104 -5.39 -12.11 -9.21
N MET A 105 -5.57 -11.00 -9.93
CA MET A 105 -4.80 -10.71 -11.14
C MET A 105 -3.29 -10.64 -10.86
N MET A 106 -2.90 -9.97 -9.77
CA MET A 106 -1.50 -9.89 -9.34
C MET A 106 -0.92 -11.27 -9.00
N GLY A 107 -1.70 -12.14 -8.35
CA GLY A 107 -1.30 -13.52 -8.08
C GLY A 107 -1.06 -14.33 -9.36
N TYR A 108 -1.97 -14.25 -10.33
CA TYR A 108 -1.79 -14.92 -11.64
C TYR A 108 -0.57 -14.40 -12.38
N MET A 109 -0.35 -13.08 -12.37
CA MET A 109 0.83 -12.48 -13.00
C MET A 109 2.13 -13.00 -12.38
N MET A 110 2.19 -13.16 -11.06
CA MET A 110 3.36 -13.72 -10.38
C MET A 110 3.59 -15.20 -10.71
N ILE A 111 2.55 -15.99 -10.98
CA ILE A 111 2.70 -17.37 -11.44
C ILE A 111 3.36 -17.39 -12.84
N VAL A 112 2.94 -16.52 -13.74
CA VAL A 112 3.50 -16.43 -15.10
C VAL A 112 4.97 -15.96 -15.05
N ILE A 113 5.27 -14.93 -14.27
CA ILE A 113 6.66 -14.45 -14.07
C ILE A 113 7.50 -15.55 -13.39
N GLY A 114 6.93 -16.27 -12.43
CA GLY A 114 7.59 -17.39 -11.77
C GLY A 114 7.91 -18.54 -12.73
N PHE A 115 7.03 -18.82 -13.69
CA PHE A 115 7.32 -19.77 -14.77
C PHE A 115 8.48 -19.28 -15.65
N MET A 116 8.54 -17.98 -15.94
CA MET A 116 9.70 -17.42 -16.64
C MET A 116 10.99 -17.52 -15.80
N PHE A 117 10.86 -17.41 -14.48
CA PHE A 117 11.97 -17.52 -13.52
C PHE A 117 12.56 -18.93 -13.41
N TYR A 118 11.92 -19.94 -14.03
CA TYR A 118 12.35 -21.33 -13.99
C TYR A 118 13.76 -21.56 -14.54
N ARG A 119 14.23 -20.72 -15.49
CA ARG A 119 15.57 -20.84 -16.09
C ARG A 119 16.64 -19.96 -15.41
N MET A 120 16.32 -19.34 -14.28
CA MET A 120 17.26 -18.47 -13.57
C MET A 120 18.28 -19.27 -12.77
N PRO A 121 19.46 -18.69 -12.46
CA PRO A 121 20.48 -19.34 -11.65
C PRO A 121 19.96 -19.84 -10.30
N ALA A 122 20.39 -21.03 -9.87
CA ALA A 122 19.96 -21.65 -8.61
C ALA A 122 20.31 -20.78 -7.38
N GLY A 123 21.46 -20.09 -7.39
CA GLY A 123 21.88 -19.19 -6.31
C GLY A 123 20.92 -18.03 -6.09
N LEU A 124 20.28 -17.54 -7.15
CA LEU A 124 19.27 -16.48 -7.06
C LEU A 124 17.99 -17.00 -6.40
N CYS A 125 17.58 -18.23 -6.71
CA CYS A 125 16.43 -18.88 -6.06
C CYS A 125 16.69 -19.13 -4.57
N ILE A 126 17.89 -19.57 -4.20
CA ILE A 126 18.28 -19.78 -2.80
C ILE A 126 18.20 -18.46 -2.03
N TYR A 127 18.67 -17.36 -2.60
CA TYR A 127 18.53 -16.03 -2.00
C TYR A 127 17.06 -15.67 -1.76
N PHE A 128 16.18 -15.88 -2.75
CA PHE A 128 14.76 -15.59 -2.58
C PHE A 128 14.13 -16.44 -1.48
N ILE A 129 14.49 -17.73 -1.39
CA ILE A 129 14.00 -18.61 -0.32
C ILE A 129 14.49 -18.11 1.05
N ALA A 130 15.79 -17.83 1.19
CA ALA A 130 16.37 -17.35 2.45
C ALA A 130 15.78 -16.00 2.88
N SER A 131 15.72 -15.03 1.96
CA SER A 131 15.07 -13.74 2.16
C SER A 131 13.61 -13.92 2.54
N SER A 132 12.93 -14.88 1.91
CA SER A 132 11.53 -15.11 2.18
C SER A 132 11.25 -15.70 3.55
N LEU A 133 12.09 -16.65 3.96
CA LEU A 133 12.06 -17.23 5.30
C LEU A 133 12.36 -16.17 6.36
N TRP A 134 13.32 -15.28 6.11
CA TRP A 134 13.62 -14.16 7.00
C TRP A 134 12.42 -13.23 7.17
N ALA A 135 11.78 -12.80 6.07
CA ALA A 135 10.61 -11.93 6.12
C ALA A 135 9.43 -12.56 6.88
N VAL A 136 9.22 -13.87 6.71
CA VAL A 136 8.20 -14.62 7.46
C VAL A 136 8.58 -14.71 8.94
N ALA A 137 9.85 -14.95 9.25
CA ALA A 137 10.35 -15.01 10.62
C ALA A 137 10.19 -13.67 11.33
N GLU A 138 10.56 -12.56 10.69
CA GLU A 138 10.37 -11.21 11.20
C GLU A 138 8.88 -10.92 11.44
N ARG A 139 8.03 -11.24 10.48
CA ARG A 139 6.58 -11.06 10.63
C ARG A 139 6.02 -11.83 11.83
N LYS A 140 6.40 -13.10 11.99
CA LYS A 140 5.99 -13.91 13.13
C LYS A 140 6.57 -13.40 14.45
N MET A 141 7.81 -12.91 14.45
CA MET A 141 8.46 -12.34 15.63
C MET A 141 7.78 -11.05 16.08
N LEU A 142 7.36 -10.20 15.14
CA LEU A 142 6.63 -8.96 15.41
C LEU A 142 5.20 -9.24 15.91
N ASP A 143 4.54 -10.23 15.30
CA ASP A 143 3.20 -10.69 15.73
C ASP A 143 3.25 -11.27 17.16
N TRP A 144 4.27 -12.08 17.47
CA TRP A 144 4.47 -12.64 18.81
C TRP A 144 4.76 -11.56 19.87
N LYS A 145 5.49 -10.49 19.52
CA LYS A 145 5.74 -9.37 20.44
C LYS A 145 4.51 -8.47 20.65
N GLY A 146 3.36 -8.76 20.03
CA GLY A 146 2.13 -7.98 20.19
C GLY A 146 2.25 -6.54 19.66
N VAL A 147 3.26 -6.27 18.83
CA VAL A 147 3.54 -4.90 18.31
C VAL A 147 2.58 -4.53 17.18
N HIS A 148 1.75 -5.47 16.71
CA HIS A 148 0.64 -5.18 15.82
C HIS A 148 -0.70 -5.22 16.56
N GLY A 149 -1.20 -4.03 16.91
CA GLY A 149 -2.60 -3.75 16.67
C GLY A 149 -2.83 -3.93 15.18
N THR A 150 -3.54 -4.99 14.80
CA THR A 150 -3.96 -5.35 13.46
C THR A 150 -4.37 -4.13 12.62
N PRO A 151 -3.59 -3.65 11.63
CA PRO A 151 -4.12 -2.79 10.59
C PRO A 151 -4.63 -3.72 9.49
N GLY A 152 -5.82 -4.27 9.69
CA GLY A 152 -6.38 -5.28 8.77
C GLY A 152 -7.60 -6.03 9.27
N GLY A 153 -8.24 -5.56 10.33
CA GLY A 153 -9.48 -6.11 10.87
C GLY A 153 -10.52 -5.02 11.02
N ALA A 154 -10.69 -4.15 10.03
CA ALA A 154 -11.96 -3.45 9.90
C ALA A 154 -12.96 -4.48 9.39
N GLU A 155 -13.71 -5.09 10.32
CA GLU A 155 -14.94 -5.82 10.03
C GLU A 155 -15.74 -4.98 9.02
N PRO A 156 -16.24 -5.55 7.90
CA PRO A 156 -17.05 -4.79 6.97
C PRO A 156 -18.21 -4.18 7.75
N PRO A 157 -18.53 -2.88 7.54
CA PRO A 157 -19.63 -2.27 8.28
C PRO A 157 -20.90 -3.05 7.92
N LYS A 158 -21.47 -3.74 8.90
CA LYS A 158 -22.80 -4.33 8.77
C LYS A 158 -23.76 -3.19 8.44
N VAL A 159 -24.14 -3.09 7.18
CA VAL A 159 -25.16 -2.14 6.72
C VAL A 159 -26.48 -2.61 7.32
N ASN A 160 -26.83 -2.06 8.48
CA ASN A 160 -28.17 -2.15 9.02
C ASN A 160 -29.01 -1.06 8.34
N PRO A 161 -30.00 -1.40 7.50
CA PRO A 161 -30.63 -0.44 6.58
C PRO A 161 -31.51 0.64 7.25
N GLU A 162 -31.59 0.73 8.58
CA GLU A 162 -32.58 1.56 9.27
C GLU A 162 -32.07 2.75 10.07
N LYS A 163 -30.76 3.09 10.04
CA LYS A 163 -30.26 4.30 10.73
C LYS A 163 -29.98 5.45 9.75
N LYS A 164 -30.93 6.38 9.69
CA LYS A 164 -30.86 7.70 9.04
C LYS A 164 -29.48 8.35 9.23
N PRO A 165 -28.84 8.90 8.18
CA PRO A 165 -27.46 9.39 8.25
C PRO A 165 -27.35 10.58 9.21
N ALA A 166 -26.45 10.47 10.19
CA ALA A 166 -26.02 11.59 11.02
C ALA A 166 -25.18 12.57 10.18
N PRO A 167 -25.26 13.89 10.44
CA PRO A 167 -24.52 14.90 9.69
C PRO A 167 -23.00 14.76 9.88
N ALA A 168 -22.26 15.04 8.81
CA ALA A 168 -20.81 14.91 8.67
C ALA A 168 -20.00 15.63 9.77
N PRO A 169 -18.80 15.12 10.14
CA PRO A 169 -17.91 15.82 11.06
C PRO A 169 -17.36 17.09 10.42
N GLU A 170 -17.37 18.17 11.21
CA GLU A 170 -16.93 19.51 10.84
C GLU A 170 -15.43 19.55 10.48
N THR A 171 -15.12 20.24 9.38
CA THR A 171 -13.76 20.53 8.89
C THR A 171 -12.89 21.24 9.95
N PRO A 172 -11.56 20.98 10.02
CA PRO A 172 -10.67 21.68 10.95
C PRO A 172 -10.65 23.20 10.67
N PRO A 173 -10.43 24.05 11.69
CA PRO A 173 -10.64 25.48 11.57
C PRO A 173 -9.61 26.09 10.61
N LYS A 174 -10.08 26.58 9.45
CA LYS A 174 -9.30 27.42 8.55
C LYS A 174 -8.87 28.66 9.32
N SER A 175 -7.58 28.72 9.58
CA SER A 175 -6.92 29.69 10.42
C SER A 175 -7.22 31.14 10.01
N SER A 176 -7.60 31.95 11.00
CA SER A 176 -7.87 33.41 10.91
C SER A 176 -6.81 34.16 10.10
N TRP A 177 -5.54 33.82 10.30
CA TRP A 177 -4.41 34.54 9.72
C TRP A 177 -4.43 34.60 8.19
N LEU A 178 -5.04 33.61 7.50
CA LEU A 178 -5.18 33.60 6.05
C LEU A 178 -6.19 34.64 5.55
N LYS A 179 -7.23 34.92 6.33
CA LYS A 179 -8.23 35.95 6.00
C LYS A 179 -7.66 37.33 6.25
N ASP A 180 -6.87 37.47 7.32
CA ASP A 180 -6.23 38.72 7.71
C ASP A 180 -5.17 39.13 6.67
N THR A 181 -4.40 38.17 6.15
CA THR A 181 -3.41 38.44 5.08
C THR A 181 -4.06 38.74 3.73
N LEU A 182 -5.13 38.03 3.36
CA LEU A 182 -5.88 38.33 2.14
C LEU A 182 -6.56 39.71 2.21
N GLY A 183 -7.13 40.07 3.36
CA GLY A 183 -7.75 41.38 3.58
C GLY A 183 -6.72 42.53 3.56
N ALA A 184 -5.52 42.32 4.10
CA ALA A 184 -4.44 43.29 4.04
C ALA A 184 -3.91 43.49 2.61
N LEU A 185 -3.85 42.43 1.81
CA LEU A 185 -3.43 42.48 0.41
C LEU A 185 -4.49 43.17 -0.48
N ASP A 186 -5.78 42.95 -0.20
CA ASP A 186 -6.88 43.58 -0.94
C ASP A 186 -6.98 45.10 -0.60
N ALA A 187 -6.71 45.47 0.65
CA ALA A 187 -6.62 46.87 1.08
C ALA A 187 -5.40 47.60 0.51
N ALA A 188 -4.29 46.90 0.27
CA ALA A 188 -3.10 47.46 -0.37
C ALA A 188 -3.25 47.58 -1.91
N ALA A 189 -4.09 46.74 -2.52
CA ALA A 189 -4.30 46.72 -3.97
C ALA A 189 -5.25 47.83 -4.48
N ASN A 190 -6.04 48.48 -3.61
CA ASN A 190 -7.01 49.49 -4.06
C ASN A 190 -7.23 50.61 -3.02
N PRO A 191 -6.42 51.69 -3.03
CA PRO A 191 -6.46 52.73 -1.99
C PRO A 191 -7.68 53.69 -2.06
N GLY A 192 -8.76 53.33 -2.77
CA GLY A 192 -9.84 54.26 -3.13
C GLY A 192 -11.28 53.89 -2.74
N GLN A 193 -11.58 52.74 -2.12
CA GLN A 193 -12.97 52.34 -1.86
C GLN A 193 -13.47 52.65 -0.44
N LYS A 194 -14.44 53.58 -0.37
CA LYS A 194 -15.27 53.93 0.80
C LYS A 194 -16.00 52.70 1.36
N LYS A 195 -15.98 52.54 2.69
CA LYS A 195 -16.80 51.55 3.43
C LYS A 195 -18.30 51.75 3.14
N PRO A 196 -19.07 50.72 2.74
CA PRO A 196 -20.52 50.82 2.74
C PRO A 196 -21.10 50.58 4.14
N ASN A 197 -22.08 51.42 4.44
CA ASN A 197 -22.82 51.59 5.67
C ASN A 197 -23.57 50.30 6.08
N ARG A 198 -23.37 49.84 7.32
CA ARG A 198 -24.16 48.75 7.91
C ARG A 198 -25.46 49.37 8.45
N GLY A 199 -26.51 49.38 7.63
CA GLY A 199 -27.83 49.87 8.01
C GLY A 199 -28.96 48.96 7.51
N THR A 200 -29.98 48.83 8.37
CA THR A 200 -31.33 48.28 8.16
C THR A 200 -31.53 46.77 8.33
N ASP A 201 -32.07 46.43 9.50
CA ASP A 201 -32.61 45.14 9.90
C ASP A 201 -34.14 45.33 10.03
N PRO A 202 -34.99 44.84 9.11
CA PRO A 202 -36.41 45.13 9.13
C PRO A 202 -37.20 44.00 9.81
N ASN A 203 -36.97 43.72 11.10
CA ASN A 203 -37.92 42.89 11.84
C ASN A 203 -37.87 43.01 13.37
N ARG A 204 -38.04 44.22 13.91
CA ARG A 204 -38.25 44.38 15.36
C ARG A 204 -39.23 45.49 15.71
N MET A 205 -40.49 45.34 15.31
CA MET A 205 -41.60 46.06 15.93
C MET A 205 -42.89 45.23 15.87
N GLN A 206 -43.20 44.52 16.97
CA GLN A 206 -44.57 44.35 17.46
C GLN A 206 -44.55 43.73 18.86
N GLY A 207 -45.31 44.32 19.78
CA GLY A 207 -45.56 43.77 21.13
C GLY A 207 -45.23 44.74 22.27
N GLY A 208 -45.99 45.83 22.38
CA GLY A 208 -45.96 46.69 23.55
C GLY A 208 -46.88 46.20 24.67
N LYS A 209 -46.81 46.94 25.79
CA LYS A 209 -47.79 47.12 26.88
C LYS A 209 -47.71 46.20 28.13
N ASN A 210 -47.13 46.82 29.17
CA ASN A 210 -47.80 47.28 30.40
C ASN A 210 -47.72 46.45 31.70
N ARG A 211 -47.58 47.23 32.80
CA ARG A 211 -47.80 46.96 34.24
C ARG A 211 -46.69 46.15 34.92
N GLY A 212 -46.15 46.51 36.07
CA GLY A 212 -46.54 47.50 37.08
C GLY A 212 -46.09 46.98 38.46
N LYS A 213 -45.40 47.82 39.23
CA LYS A 213 -45.18 47.83 40.70
C LYS A 213 -45.70 46.63 41.53
N SER A 214 -44.82 46.09 42.40
CA SER A 214 -45.03 45.89 43.86
C SER A 214 -43.80 45.17 44.44
N LYS A 215 -43.00 45.77 45.35
CA LYS A 215 -42.97 45.47 46.81
C LYS A 215 -43.18 43.97 47.11
N ARG A 216 -42.29 43.26 47.78
CA ARG A 216 -41.51 43.58 49.00
C ARG A 216 -40.33 42.60 49.11
#